data_AF-A0A7V5ZEW4-F1
#
_entry.id   AF-A0A7V5ZEW4-F1
#
_cell.length_a   1.000
_cell.length_b   1.000
_cell.length_c   1.000
_cell.angle_alpha   90.00
_cell.angle_beta   90.00
_cell.angle_gamma   90.00
#
_symmetry.space_group_name_H-M   'P 1'
#
loop_
_entity.id
_entity.type
_entity.pdbx_description
1 polymer ?
#
loop_
_entity_poly.entity_id
_entity_poly.type
_entity_poly.pdbx_seq_one_letter_code
_entity_poly.pdbx_strand_id
1 'polypeptide(L)'
;MEFFFDDASKLRQLARLVAGRIRLAIATKDGMDAVRDWHVGVRMAWDIQGDTTINYLVGTAIESIVHAPIISELDFFSAAECRAMADTLLRMERSPDRFPTVIEGERAFALRWLDELLPPGKPETLLEMMRTNWNMDPQTGKPIEPEEPAEDEEERKQEEEERRQYEQLRPQMLTIAGSPIAYEGLRTSLRQEINSWAEQFRRALRLPYGRQLQAIPETDRGTETPFGYSADMFTPLRASLLASYLANRARRRLIIAHLMLRVYRLQHGDYPSTLHALRLEELVIDPFSGRELVYKREGDRYRLYSVGRDGKDDGGRRPQPGEHSVESGTRAEDLFLSREGWR
;
A
#
# COMPACT_ATOMS: atom_id res chain seq x y z
N MET A 1 -10.89 17.94 -2.38
CA MET A 1 -10.24 16.74 -1.82
C MET A 1 -11.06 16.13 -0.67
N GLU A 2 -11.69 16.94 0.21
CA GLU A 2 -12.59 16.48 1.29
C GLU A 2 -13.69 15.48 0.86
N PHE A 3 -14.28 15.67 -0.34
CA PHE A 3 -15.37 14.82 -0.83
C PHE A 3 -14.97 13.34 -1.03
N PHE A 4 -13.69 13.05 -1.34
CA PHE A 4 -13.21 11.68 -1.54
C PHE A 4 -12.90 10.94 -0.23
N PHE A 5 -12.50 11.66 0.82
CA PHE A 5 -12.14 11.06 2.11
C PHE A 5 -13.37 10.63 2.93
N ASP A 6 -14.47 11.37 2.83
CA ASP A 6 -15.73 11.03 3.50
C ASP A 6 -16.32 9.71 2.97
N ASP A 7 -16.27 9.50 1.65
CA ASP A 7 -16.75 8.27 1.03
C ASP A 7 -15.85 7.06 1.34
N ALA A 8 -14.53 7.24 1.40
CA ALA A 8 -13.62 6.19 1.86
C ALA A 8 -13.87 5.76 3.32
N SER A 9 -14.21 6.72 4.20
CA SER A 9 -14.60 6.45 5.59
C SER A 9 -15.89 5.62 5.65
N LYS A 10 -16.91 5.99 4.88
CA LYS A 10 -18.18 5.24 4.78
C LYS A 10 -17.97 3.81 4.28
N LEU A 11 -17.12 3.60 3.28
CA LEU A 11 -16.78 2.26 2.77
C LEU A 11 -16.12 1.39 3.85
N ARG A 12 -15.21 1.95 4.64
CA ARG A 12 -14.61 1.24 5.79
C ARG A 12 -15.62 0.95 6.89
N GLN A 13 -16.59 1.82 7.12
CA GLN A 13 -17.68 1.55 8.08
C GLN A 13 -18.57 0.39 7.60
N LEU A 14 -18.91 0.34 6.30
CA LEU A 14 -19.65 -0.79 5.72
C LEU A 14 -18.87 -2.11 5.87
N ALA A 15 -17.56 -2.09 5.62
CA ALA A 15 -16.69 -3.25 5.85
C ALA A 15 -16.71 -3.72 7.31
N ARG A 16 -16.75 -2.81 8.27
CA ARG A 16 -16.85 -3.16 9.70
C ARG A 16 -18.20 -3.78 10.04
N LEU A 17 -19.30 -3.35 9.41
CA LEU A 17 -20.61 -3.98 9.57
C LEU A 17 -20.61 -5.42 9.03
N VAL A 18 -20.04 -5.64 7.85
CA VAL A 18 -19.85 -6.99 7.28
C VAL A 18 -19.01 -7.84 8.23
N ALA A 19 -17.88 -7.33 8.72
CA ALA A 19 -17.06 -8.04 9.70
C ALA A 19 -17.79 -8.31 11.03
N GLY A 20 -18.70 -7.43 11.45
CA GLY A 20 -19.58 -7.64 12.59
C GLY A 20 -20.52 -8.82 12.40
N ARG A 21 -21.13 -8.93 11.20
CA ARG A 21 -21.97 -10.09 10.85
C ARG A 21 -21.19 -11.40 10.81
N ILE A 22 -19.97 -11.40 10.25
CA ILE A 22 -19.11 -12.58 10.26
C ILE A 22 -18.83 -13.05 11.70
N ARG A 23 -18.50 -12.12 12.61
CA ARG A 23 -18.29 -12.44 14.03
C ARG A 23 -19.56 -13.01 14.67
N LEU A 24 -20.72 -12.44 14.37
CA LEU A 24 -22.00 -12.92 14.88
C LEU A 24 -22.26 -14.35 14.42
N ALA A 25 -22.11 -14.63 13.12
CA ALA A 25 -22.29 -15.96 12.55
C ALA A 25 -21.35 -17.01 13.19
N ILE A 26 -20.07 -16.66 13.40
CA ILE A 26 -19.12 -17.53 14.12
C ILE A 26 -19.57 -17.76 15.57
N ALA A 27 -20.02 -16.71 16.27
CA ALA A 27 -20.50 -16.81 17.65
C ALA A 27 -21.75 -17.69 17.77
N THR A 28 -22.64 -17.66 16.77
CA THR A 28 -23.83 -18.52 16.68
C THR A 28 -23.55 -19.88 16.03
N LYS A 29 -22.28 -20.22 15.77
CA LYS A 29 -21.84 -21.49 15.17
C LYS A 29 -22.38 -21.75 13.75
N ASP A 30 -22.66 -20.69 13.00
CA ASP A 30 -23.04 -20.75 11.58
C ASP A 30 -21.84 -20.40 10.68
N GLY A 31 -21.04 -21.42 10.36
CA GLY A 31 -19.87 -21.23 9.50
C GLY A 31 -20.21 -20.91 8.05
N MET A 32 -21.36 -21.40 7.55
CA MET A 32 -21.79 -21.12 6.17
C MET A 32 -22.16 -19.65 5.99
N ASP A 33 -22.89 -19.06 6.94
CA ASP A 33 -23.24 -17.64 6.87
C ASP A 33 -22.00 -16.74 7.07
N ALA A 34 -21.08 -17.14 7.95
CA ALA A 34 -19.79 -16.46 8.10
C ALA A 34 -18.98 -16.45 6.77
N VAL A 35 -18.91 -17.58 6.06
CA VAL A 35 -18.23 -17.67 4.75
C VAL A 35 -18.96 -16.86 3.69
N ARG A 36 -20.30 -16.84 3.70
CA ARG A 36 -21.11 -16.06 2.76
C ARG A 36 -20.86 -14.55 2.94
N ASP A 37 -20.93 -14.05 4.17
CA ASP A 37 -20.70 -12.64 4.47
C ASP A 37 -19.25 -12.23 4.21
N TRP A 38 -18.29 -13.12 4.52
CA TRP A 38 -16.90 -12.93 4.17
C TRP A 38 -16.70 -12.80 2.65
N HIS A 39 -17.35 -13.65 1.85
CA HIS A 39 -17.28 -13.60 0.39
C HIS A 39 -17.81 -12.27 -0.16
N VAL A 40 -18.91 -11.75 0.40
CA VAL A 40 -19.46 -10.44 0.04
C VAL A 40 -18.44 -9.33 0.32
N GLY A 41 -17.83 -9.34 1.51
CA GLY A 41 -16.85 -8.33 1.90
C GLY A 41 -15.58 -8.35 1.04
N VAL A 42 -15.06 -9.55 0.73
CA VAL A 42 -13.88 -9.72 -0.14
C VAL A 42 -14.18 -9.26 -1.57
N ARG A 43 -15.36 -9.59 -2.11
CA ARG A 43 -15.76 -9.14 -3.45
C ARG A 43 -15.91 -7.62 -3.50
N MET A 44 -16.56 -7.02 -2.52
CA MET A 44 -16.66 -5.56 -2.39
C MET A 44 -15.27 -4.93 -2.36
N ALA A 45 -14.35 -5.47 -1.55
CA ALA A 45 -12.97 -5.00 -1.48
C ALA A 45 -12.31 -5.00 -2.86
N TRP A 46 -12.42 -6.11 -3.59
CA TRP A 46 -11.80 -6.26 -4.90
C TRP A 46 -12.43 -5.34 -5.96
N ASP A 47 -13.74 -5.16 -5.94
CA ASP A 47 -14.42 -4.24 -6.86
C ASP A 47 -14.02 -2.77 -6.64
N ILE A 48 -13.62 -2.41 -5.41
CA ILE A 48 -13.07 -1.09 -5.09
C ILE A 48 -11.60 -0.95 -5.53
N GLN A 49 -10.81 -2.02 -5.64
CA GLN A 49 -9.36 -1.97 -5.92
C GLN A 49 -9.00 -1.61 -7.38
N GLY A 50 -9.55 -0.52 -7.93
CA GLY A 50 -9.32 -0.08 -9.31
C GLY A 50 -9.19 1.43 -9.50
N ASP A 51 -8.61 1.79 -10.64
CA ASP A 51 -8.55 3.13 -11.27
C ASP A 51 -7.72 4.21 -10.56
N THR A 52 -7.54 4.13 -9.24
CA THR A 52 -6.68 5.07 -8.48
C THR A 52 -6.01 4.37 -7.30
N THR A 53 -4.89 4.93 -6.84
CA THR A 53 -4.14 4.49 -5.67
C THR A 53 -4.98 4.57 -4.41
N ILE A 54 -5.77 5.63 -4.26
CA ILE A 54 -6.67 5.78 -3.10
C ILE A 54 -7.65 4.61 -3.03
N ASN A 55 -8.33 4.31 -4.15
CA ASN A 55 -9.25 3.19 -4.25
C ASN A 55 -8.56 1.85 -3.97
N TYR A 56 -7.37 1.64 -4.53
CA TYR A 56 -6.57 0.45 -4.27
C TYR A 56 -6.25 0.27 -2.78
N LEU A 57 -5.80 1.32 -2.10
CA LEU A 57 -5.48 1.31 -0.67
C LEU A 57 -6.73 1.12 0.20
N VAL A 58 -7.84 1.77 -0.16
CA VAL A 58 -9.13 1.61 0.54
C VAL A 58 -9.62 0.17 0.43
N GLY A 59 -9.62 -0.41 -0.77
CA GLY A 59 -10.02 -1.79 -0.97
C GLY A 59 -9.10 -2.78 -0.23
N THR A 60 -7.78 -2.54 -0.21
CA THR A 60 -6.83 -3.36 0.58
C THR A 60 -7.12 -3.28 2.09
N ALA A 61 -7.50 -2.11 2.60
CA ALA A 61 -7.90 -1.94 3.99
C ALA A 61 -9.22 -2.68 4.30
N ILE A 62 -10.20 -2.62 3.40
CA ILE A 62 -11.48 -3.33 3.55
C ILE A 62 -11.27 -4.83 3.60
N GLU A 63 -10.43 -5.36 2.71
CA GLU A 63 -10.06 -6.78 2.69
C GLU A 63 -9.44 -7.21 4.02
N SER A 64 -8.54 -6.40 4.58
CA SER A 64 -7.94 -6.66 5.90
C SER A 64 -8.98 -6.70 7.02
N ILE A 65 -9.96 -5.78 7.01
CA ILE A 65 -11.07 -5.73 7.99
C ILE A 65 -11.94 -7.00 7.91
N VAL A 66 -12.26 -7.43 6.68
CA VAL A 66 -13.14 -8.58 6.43
C VAL A 66 -12.45 -9.90 6.72
N HIS A 67 -11.14 -10.01 6.49
CA HIS A 67 -10.35 -11.18 6.84
C HIS A 67 -10.20 -11.41 8.33
N ALA A 68 -10.07 -10.33 9.12
CA ALA A 68 -9.76 -10.39 10.55
C ALA A 68 -10.58 -11.44 11.34
N PRO A 69 -11.93 -11.47 11.28
CA PRO A 69 -12.72 -12.44 12.05
C PRO A 69 -12.54 -13.90 11.62
N ILE A 70 -12.32 -14.17 10.32
CA ILE A 70 -12.07 -15.52 9.83
C ILE A 70 -10.71 -16.02 10.31
N ILE A 71 -9.71 -15.14 10.26
CA ILE A 71 -8.33 -15.45 10.62
C ILE A 71 -8.20 -15.75 12.12
N SER A 72 -8.83 -14.96 12.97
CA SER A 72 -8.78 -15.16 14.42
C SER A 72 -9.40 -16.49 14.85
N GLU A 73 -10.38 -16.97 14.06
CA GLU A 73 -11.19 -18.14 14.36
C GLU A 73 -10.98 -19.27 13.33
N LEU A 74 -9.80 -19.37 12.71
CA LEU A 74 -9.54 -20.36 11.65
C LEU A 74 -9.84 -21.81 12.08
N ASP A 75 -9.65 -22.14 13.35
CA ASP A 75 -9.90 -23.48 13.91
C ASP A 75 -11.40 -23.82 13.95
N PHE A 76 -12.30 -22.84 13.92
CA PHE A 76 -13.76 -23.03 13.90
C PHE A 76 -14.25 -23.66 12.59
N PHE A 77 -13.62 -23.33 11.45
CA PHE A 77 -14.12 -23.71 10.14
C PHE A 77 -13.81 -25.16 9.78
N SER A 78 -14.78 -25.79 9.13
CA SER A 78 -14.67 -27.14 8.55
C SER A 78 -13.75 -27.15 7.32
N ALA A 79 -13.38 -28.35 6.88
CA ALA A 79 -12.57 -28.52 5.66
C ALA A 79 -13.30 -27.99 4.41
N ALA A 80 -14.63 -28.11 4.34
CA ALA A 80 -15.41 -27.61 3.22
C ALA A 80 -15.45 -26.08 3.19
N GLU A 81 -15.65 -25.44 4.34
CA GLU A 81 -15.68 -23.97 4.47
C GLU A 81 -14.31 -23.36 4.20
N CYS A 82 -13.23 -23.92 4.77
CA CYS A 82 -11.87 -23.49 4.48
C CYS A 82 -11.53 -23.60 2.99
N ARG A 83 -11.95 -24.70 2.35
CA ARG A 83 -11.75 -24.90 0.91
C ARG A 83 -12.53 -23.86 0.10
N ALA A 84 -13.79 -23.58 0.44
CA ALA A 84 -14.60 -22.58 -0.26
C ALA A 84 -13.98 -21.17 -0.17
N MET A 85 -13.43 -20.81 0.99
CA MET A 85 -12.68 -19.55 1.16
C MET A 85 -11.38 -19.54 0.36
N ALA A 86 -10.60 -20.63 0.41
CA ALA A 86 -9.36 -20.75 -0.36
C ALA A 86 -9.64 -20.64 -1.86
N ASP A 87 -10.63 -21.38 -2.38
CA ASP A 87 -11.03 -21.34 -3.79
C ASP A 87 -11.47 -19.95 -4.23
N THR A 88 -12.09 -19.16 -3.34
CA THR A 88 -12.40 -17.76 -3.62
C THR A 88 -11.13 -16.97 -3.85
N LEU A 89 -10.18 -16.98 -2.90
CA LEU A 89 -8.92 -16.22 -3.03
C LEU A 89 -8.04 -16.73 -4.17
N LEU A 90 -8.04 -18.04 -4.43
CA LEU A 90 -7.34 -18.65 -5.57
C LEU A 90 -7.84 -18.10 -6.90
N ARG A 91 -9.17 -17.94 -7.06
CA ARG A 91 -9.74 -17.29 -8.26
C ARG A 91 -9.31 -15.83 -8.36
N MET A 92 -9.16 -15.13 -7.23
CA MET A 92 -8.67 -13.74 -7.23
C MET A 92 -7.22 -13.65 -7.71
N GLU A 93 -6.33 -14.47 -7.15
CA GLU A 93 -4.91 -14.47 -7.49
C GLU A 93 -4.65 -14.87 -8.95
N ARG A 94 -5.49 -15.75 -9.51
CA ARG A 94 -5.42 -16.22 -10.91
C ARG A 94 -6.12 -15.30 -11.90
N SER A 95 -6.88 -14.31 -11.45
CA SER A 95 -7.51 -13.34 -12.34
C SER A 95 -6.51 -12.27 -12.80
N PRO A 96 -6.74 -11.62 -13.95
CA PRO A 96 -5.87 -10.55 -14.42
C PRO A 96 -5.68 -9.47 -13.35
N ASP A 97 -4.41 -9.10 -13.14
CA ASP A 97 -4.05 -8.12 -12.14
C ASP A 97 -4.63 -6.74 -12.48
N ARG A 98 -5.30 -6.10 -11.51
CA ARG A 98 -5.85 -4.74 -11.65
C ARG A 98 -4.83 -3.66 -11.28
N PHE A 99 -3.75 -4.00 -10.60
CA PHE A 99 -2.76 -3.02 -10.17
C PHE A 99 -2.12 -2.23 -11.34
N PRO A 100 -1.87 -2.81 -12.54
CA PRO A 100 -1.48 -2.03 -13.71
C PRO A 100 -2.46 -0.91 -14.10
N THR A 101 -3.77 -1.09 -13.92
CA THR A 101 -4.76 -0.04 -14.25
C THR A 101 -4.73 1.10 -13.23
N VAL A 102 -4.37 0.81 -11.97
CA VAL A 102 -4.12 1.83 -10.95
C VAL A 102 -2.97 2.74 -11.38
N ILE A 103 -1.85 2.17 -11.84
CA ILE A 103 -0.69 2.95 -12.30
C ILE A 103 -1.03 3.82 -13.51
N GLU A 104 -1.78 3.30 -14.48
CA GLU A 104 -2.24 4.11 -15.63
C GLU A 104 -3.22 5.20 -15.22
N GLY A 105 -4.11 4.92 -14.27
CA GLY A 105 -5.04 5.90 -13.72
C GLY A 105 -4.33 7.05 -13.02
N GLU A 106 -3.35 6.74 -12.18
CA GLU A 106 -2.50 7.74 -11.53
C GLU A 106 -1.67 8.56 -12.53
N ARG A 107 -1.09 7.91 -13.54
CA ARG A 107 -0.39 8.61 -14.62
C ARG A 107 -1.32 9.61 -15.31
N ALA A 108 -2.51 9.16 -15.69
CA ALA A 108 -3.50 10.01 -16.36
C ALA A 108 -3.97 11.15 -15.46
N PHE A 109 -4.16 10.89 -14.16
CA PHE A 109 -4.50 11.91 -13.17
C PHE A 109 -3.39 12.94 -13.02
N ALA A 110 -2.15 12.52 -12.79
CA ALA A 110 -0.99 13.40 -12.61
C ALA A 110 -0.75 14.29 -13.83
N LEU A 111 -0.91 13.76 -15.05
CA LEU A 111 -0.79 14.57 -16.28
C LEU A 111 -1.87 15.64 -16.40
N ARG A 112 -3.12 15.32 -16.06
CA ARG A 112 -4.21 16.31 -16.04
C ARG A 112 -3.96 17.36 -14.97
N TRP A 113 -3.55 16.92 -13.77
CA TRP A 113 -3.28 17.81 -12.66
C TRP A 113 -2.11 18.76 -12.96
N LEU A 114 -1.06 18.29 -13.66
CA LEU A 114 0.02 19.13 -14.16
C LEU A 114 -0.49 20.22 -15.10
N ASP A 115 -1.39 19.90 -16.03
CA ASP A 115 -1.95 20.88 -16.96
C ASP A 115 -2.92 21.87 -16.30
N GLU A 116 -3.57 21.47 -15.20
CA GLU A 116 -4.43 22.35 -14.40
C GLU A 116 -3.63 23.30 -13.51
N LEU A 117 -2.60 22.81 -12.83
CA LEU A 117 -1.80 23.57 -11.87
C LEU A 117 -0.72 24.43 -12.57
N LEU A 118 -0.09 23.88 -13.60
CA LEU A 118 0.92 24.53 -14.43
C LEU A 118 0.47 24.49 -15.91
N PRO A 119 -0.53 25.29 -16.31
CA PRO A 119 -0.99 25.34 -17.70
C PRO A 119 0.07 25.89 -18.67
N PRO A 120 0.09 25.42 -19.93
CA PRO A 120 1.08 25.86 -20.92
C PRO A 120 1.01 27.37 -21.16
N GLY A 121 2.18 28.01 -21.24
CA GLY A 121 2.32 29.44 -21.51
C GLY A 121 1.93 30.37 -20.36
N LYS A 122 1.71 29.86 -19.15
CA LYS A 122 1.32 30.66 -17.97
C LYS A 122 2.32 30.54 -16.81
N PRO A 123 3.54 31.08 -16.97
CA PRO A 123 4.58 30.95 -15.94
C PRO A 123 4.20 31.56 -14.59
N GLU A 124 3.27 32.51 -14.55
CA GLU A 124 2.73 33.11 -13.33
C GLU A 124 2.04 32.09 -12.40
N THR A 125 1.52 30.98 -12.93
CA THR A 125 0.86 29.96 -12.09
C THR A 125 1.84 29.20 -11.21
N LEU A 126 3.15 29.19 -11.54
CA LEU A 126 4.17 28.62 -10.67
C LEU A 126 4.26 29.39 -9.34
N LEU A 127 4.10 30.70 -9.39
CA LEU A 127 4.09 31.55 -8.19
C LEU A 127 2.79 31.37 -7.41
N GLU A 128 1.65 31.23 -8.10
CA GLU A 128 0.38 30.95 -7.44
C GLU A 128 0.40 29.59 -6.72
N MET A 129 0.99 28.57 -7.33
CA MET A 129 1.20 27.26 -6.68
C MET A 129 2.03 27.40 -5.40
N MET A 130 3.12 28.17 -5.42
CA MET A 130 3.90 28.44 -4.20
C MET A 130 3.08 29.19 -3.15
N ARG A 131 2.28 30.16 -3.61
CA ARG A 131 1.42 31.00 -2.77
C ARG A 131 0.46 30.17 -1.96
N THR A 132 -0.19 29.20 -2.59
CA THR A 132 -1.18 28.33 -1.96
C THR A 132 -0.55 27.24 -1.10
N ASN A 133 0.59 26.68 -1.51
CA ASN A 133 1.19 25.54 -0.80
C ASN A 133 1.90 25.93 0.50
N TRP A 134 2.49 27.12 0.58
CA TRP A 134 3.23 27.58 1.76
C TRP A 134 2.58 28.75 2.51
N ASN A 135 1.40 29.23 2.08
CA ASN A 135 0.80 30.47 2.61
C ASN A 135 1.76 31.68 2.59
N MET A 136 2.66 31.73 1.60
CA MET A 136 3.72 32.74 1.52
C MET A 136 3.60 33.56 0.24
N ASP A 137 3.78 34.87 0.34
CA ASP A 137 3.90 35.76 -0.79
C ASP A 137 5.24 35.49 -1.51
N PRO A 138 5.22 35.04 -2.78
CA PRO A 138 6.45 34.72 -3.52
C PRO A 138 7.36 35.93 -3.77
N GLN A 139 6.81 37.15 -3.82
CA GLN A 139 7.55 38.39 -4.08
C GLN A 139 8.15 38.99 -2.80
N THR A 140 7.43 38.93 -1.68
CA THR A 140 7.91 39.52 -0.42
C THR A 140 8.55 38.51 0.52
N GLY A 141 8.23 37.22 0.37
CA GLY A 141 8.69 36.14 1.24
C GLY A 141 8.02 36.14 2.62
N LYS A 142 6.87 36.82 2.77
CA LYS A 142 6.12 36.95 4.02
C LYS A 142 4.83 36.13 3.97
N PRO A 143 4.29 35.69 5.12
CA PRO A 143 3.00 35.04 5.17
C PRO A 143 1.89 35.95 4.62
N ILE A 144 0.93 35.36 3.91
CA ILE A 144 -0.21 36.07 3.33
C ILE A 144 -1.33 36.19 4.35
N GLU A 145 -1.59 35.11 5.04
CA GLU A 145 -2.51 35.05 6.18
C GLU A 145 -1.73 34.77 7.47
N PRO A 146 -2.19 35.29 8.63
CA PRO A 146 -1.57 34.99 9.92
C PRO A 146 -1.61 33.48 10.17
N GLU A 147 -0.45 32.89 10.50
CA GLU A 147 -0.35 31.49 10.91
C GLU A 147 -0.94 31.32 12.32
N GLU A 148 -1.70 30.25 12.53
CA GLU A 148 -2.10 29.84 13.87
C GLU A 148 -0.84 29.39 14.64
N PRO A 149 -0.74 29.68 15.94
CA PRO A 149 0.40 29.23 16.71
C PRO A 149 0.37 27.70 16.83
N ALA A 150 1.45 27.05 16.41
CA ALA A 150 1.62 25.61 16.54
C ALA A 150 1.23 25.08 17.93
N GLU A 151 0.43 24.01 17.94
CA GLU A 151 -0.16 23.39 19.12
C GLU A 151 0.88 22.61 19.92
N ASP A 152 1.91 22.07 19.25
CA ASP A 152 2.97 21.29 19.89
C ASP A 152 4.37 21.45 19.25
N GLU A 153 5.36 20.78 19.83
CA GLU A 153 6.76 20.83 19.39
C GLU A 153 6.98 20.11 18.04
N GLU A 154 6.14 19.16 17.67
CA GLU A 154 6.24 18.43 16.41
C GLU A 154 5.74 19.30 15.25
N GLU A 155 4.61 19.95 15.44
CA GLU A 155 4.05 20.94 14.51
C GLU A 155 5.02 22.12 14.29
N ARG A 156 5.59 22.68 15.37
CA ARG A 156 6.62 23.73 15.26
C ARG A 156 7.82 23.32 14.39
N LYS A 157 8.28 22.08 14.55
CA LYS A 157 9.41 21.57 13.76
C LYS A 157 9.03 21.42 12.29
N GLN A 158 7.82 20.95 12.01
CA GLN A 158 7.31 20.82 10.66
C GLN A 158 7.22 22.19 9.97
N GLU A 159 6.64 23.19 10.63
CA GLU A 159 6.56 24.57 10.13
C GLU A 159 7.96 25.15 9.85
N GLU A 160 8.91 24.96 10.76
CA GLU A 160 10.31 25.39 10.57
C GLU A 160 10.99 24.71 9.38
N GLU A 161 10.64 23.45 9.09
CA GLU A 161 11.15 22.70 7.95
C GLU A 161 10.53 23.17 6.63
N GLU A 162 9.20 23.33 6.60
CA GLU A 162 8.47 23.85 5.45
C GLU A 162 8.94 25.26 5.07
N ARG A 163 9.18 26.11 6.08
CA ARG A 163 9.71 27.46 5.88
C ARG A 163 11.13 27.45 5.32
N ARG A 164 12.01 26.58 5.83
CA ARG A 164 13.36 26.40 5.29
C ARG A 164 13.32 25.93 3.83
N GLN A 165 12.45 24.98 3.52
CA GLN A 165 12.27 24.47 2.16
C GLN A 165 11.77 25.58 1.21
N TYR A 166 10.80 26.38 1.65
CA TYR A 166 10.31 27.54 0.90
C TYR A 166 11.43 28.54 0.59
N GLU A 167 12.19 28.95 1.61
CA GLU A 167 13.29 29.92 1.47
C GLU A 167 14.36 29.44 0.48
N GLN A 168 14.64 28.13 0.46
CA GLN A 168 15.59 27.51 -0.46
C GLN A 168 15.08 27.47 -1.92
N LEU A 169 13.81 27.13 -2.13
CA LEU A 169 13.22 26.96 -3.45
C LEU A 169 12.86 28.29 -4.13
N ARG A 170 12.44 29.28 -3.35
CA ARG A 170 11.87 30.55 -3.83
C ARG A 170 12.73 31.28 -4.88
N PRO A 171 14.04 31.48 -4.72
CA PRO A 171 14.84 32.20 -5.71
C PRO A 171 14.86 31.51 -7.08
N GLN A 172 14.94 30.18 -7.08
CA GLN A 172 14.97 29.37 -8.30
C GLN A 172 13.60 29.38 -8.98
N MET A 173 12.52 29.27 -8.20
CA MET A 173 11.14 29.36 -8.70
C MET A 173 10.85 30.73 -9.32
N LEU A 174 11.28 31.83 -8.70
CA LEU A 174 11.16 33.19 -9.26
C LEU A 174 11.90 33.31 -10.60
N THR A 175 13.09 32.71 -10.70
CA THR A 175 13.88 32.68 -11.93
C THR A 175 13.15 31.93 -13.05
N ILE A 176 12.53 30.79 -12.74
CA ILE A 176 11.75 30.00 -13.69
C ILE A 176 10.49 30.76 -14.13
N ALA A 177 9.76 31.35 -13.18
CA ALA A 177 8.55 32.13 -13.46
C ALA A 177 8.85 33.39 -14.32
N GLY A 178 10.06 33.95 -14.20
CA GLY A 178 10.51 35.07 -15.03
C GLY A 178 10.87 34.70 -16.48
N SER A 179 10.88 33.42 -16.83
CA SER A 179 11.31 32.92 -18.15
C SER A 179 10.33 31.90 -18.72
N PRO A 180 9.53 32.27 -19.74
CA PRO A 180 8.62 31.33 -20.40
C PRO A 180 9.30 30.06 -20.92
N ILE A 181 10.56 30.17 -21.37
CA ILE A 181 11.35 29.02 -21.84
C ILE A 181 11.71 28.09 -20.68
N ALA A 182 12.18 28.65 -19.54
CA ALA A 182 12.53 27.84 -18.37
C ALA A 182 11.29 27.15 -17.78
N TYR A 183 10.15 27.85 -17.77
CA TYR A 183 8.87 27.30 -17.35
C TYR A 183 8.42 26.11 -18.21
N GLU A 184 8.44 26.23 -19.54
CA GLU A 184 8.10 25.11 -20.41
C GLU A 184 9.12 23.96 -20.32
N GLY A 185 10.39 24.28 -20.05
CA GLY A 185 11.42 23.29 -19.71
C GLY A 185 11.05 22.48 -18.47
N LEU A 186 10.67 23.14 -17.37
CA LEU A 186 10.21 22.48 -16.14
C LEU A 186 9.00 21.58 -16.42
N ARG A 187 7.98 22.10 -17.09
CA ARG A 187 6.76 21.33 -17.44
C ARG A 187 7.07 20.08 -18.26
N THR A 188 7.94 20.23 -19.25
CA THR A 188 8.36 19.11 -20.11
C THR A 188 9.06 18.03 -19.29
N SER A 189 9.98 18.42 -18.40
CA SER A 189 10.67 17.49 -17.50
C SER A 189 9.70 16.79 -16.55
N LEU A 190 8.73 17.51 -15.96
CA LEU A 190 7.72 16.91 -15.07
C LEU A 190 6.85 15.90 -15.82
N ARG A 191 6.42 16.24 -17.04
CA ARG A 191 5.65 15.31 -17.90
C ARG A 191 6.45 14.06 -18.25
N GLN A 192 7.75 14.20 -18.55
CA GLN A 192 8.62 13.06 -18.80
C GLN A 192 8.76 12.18 -17.55
N GLU A 193 8.91 12.80 -16.37
CA GLU A 193 9.02 12.09 -15.11
C GLU A 193 7.75 11.29 -14.77
N ILE A 194 6.56 11.89 -14.92
CA ILE A 194 5.27 11.20 -14.70
C ILE A 194 5.14 9.96 -15.59
N ASN A 195 5.50 10.07 -16.88
CA ASN A 195 5.44 8.95 -17.80
C ASN A 195 6.53 7.90 -17.50
N SER A 196 7.74 8.33 -17.15
CA SER A 196 8.86 7.46 -16.77
C SER A 196 8.51 6.63 -15.54
N TRP A 197 7.91 7.24 -14.52
CA TRP A 197 7.45 6.58 -13.31
C TRP A 197 6.50 5.41 -13.62
N ALA A 198 5.44 5.66 -14.39
CA ALA A 198 4.46 4.63 -14.75
C ALA A 198 5.07 3.50 -15.59
N GLU A 199 5.95 3.84 -16.53
CA GLU A 199 6.66 2.85 -17.34
C GLU A 199 7.62 1.99 -16.50
N GLN A 200 8.31 2.57 -15.51
CA GLN A 200 9.14 1.83 -14.56
C GLN A 200 8.32 0.81 -13.77
N PHE A 201 7.15 1.21 -13.26
CA PHE A 201 6.21 0.29 -12.61
C PHE A 201 5.77 -0.84 -13.53
N ARG A 202 5.38 -0.51 -14.76
CA ARG A 202 4.95 -1.49 -15.77
C ARG A 202 6.06 -2.49 -16.09
N ARG A 203 7.33 -2.06 -16.10
CA ARG A 203 8.49 -2.94 -16.26
C ARG A 203 8.72 -3.80 -15.03
N ALA A 204 8.71 -3.20 -13.83
CA ALA A 204 8.89 -3.90 -12.56
C ALA A 204 7.86 -5.03 -12.39
N LEU A 205 6.59 -4.79 -12.72
CA LEU A 205 5.52 -5.78 -12.62
C LEU A 205 5.69 -6.98 -13.57
N ARG A 206 6.53 -6.90 -14.61
CA ARG A 206 6.86 -8.03 -15.49
C ARG A 206 8.01 -8.88 -14.99
N LEU A 207 8.77 -8.40 -14.01
CA LEU A 207 9.84 -9.18 -13.43
C LEU A 207 9.25 -10.26 -12.52
N PRO A 208 9.97 -11.39 -12.34
CA PRO A 208 9.62 -12.36 -11.31
C PRO A 208 9.55 -11.71 -9.92
N TYR A 209 8.75 -12.30 -9.03
CA TYR A 209 8.78 -11.98 -7.61
C TYR A 209 10.21 -12.04 -7.05
N GLY A 210 10.48 -11.27 -5.99
CA GLY A 210 11.85 -11.09 -5.49
C GLY A 210 12.66 -9.99 -6.19
N ARG A 211 12.28 -9.61 -7.41
CA ARG A 211 13.01 -8.61 -8.21
C ARG A 211 12.22 -7.33 -8.47
N GLN A 212 10.92 -7.35 -8.26
CA GLN A 212 10.02 -6.25 -8.61
C GLN A 212 10.32 -4.97 -7.79
N LEU A 213 10.47 -5.09 -6.48
CA LEU A 213 10.73 -3.93 -5.61
C LEU A 213 12.10 -3.29 -5.89
N GLN A 214 13.13 -4.11 -6.13
CA GLN A 214 14.49 -3.68 -6.48
C GLN A 214 14.55 -2.92 -7.83
N ALA A 215 13.55 -3.10 -8.69
CA ALA A 215 13.49 -2.45 -10.00
C ALA A 215 12.91 -1.04 -9.95
N ILE A 216 12.38 -0.61 -8.80
CA ILE A 216 11.93 0.76 -8.57
C ILE A 216 12.93 1.43 -7.63
N PRO A 217 13.89 2.21 -8.14
CA PRO A 217 14.86 2.87 -7.28
C PRO A 217 14.15 3.90 -6.40
N GLU A 218 14.46 3.89 -5.10
CA GLU A 218 14.25 5.03 -4.22
C GLU A 218 15.26 6.10 -4.64
N THR A 219 14.86 6.93 -5.60
CA THR A 219 15.72 8.02 -6.08
C THR A 219 15.38 9.23 -5.25
N ASP A 220 16.37 9.76 -4.52
CA ASP A 220 16.26 11.11 -3.98
C ASP A 220 16.14 12.07 -5.17
N ARG A 221 15.00 12.74 -5.25
CA ARG A 221 14.68 13.67 -6.34
C ARG A 221 15.31 15.04 -6.13
N GLY A 222 15.97 15.25 -5.00
CA GLY A 222 16.49 16.54 -4.58
C GLY A 222 15.34 17.53 -4.42
N THR A 223 14.52 17.35 -3.38
CA THR A 223 13.37 18.23 -3.08
C THR A 223 13.77 19.68 -2.80
N GLU A 224 15.08 19.95 -2.66
CA GLU A 224 15.71 21.27 -2.67
C GLU A 224 15.74 21.96 -4.04
N THR A 225 15.32 21.28 -5.10
CA THR A 225 15.21 21.84 -6.46
C THR A 225 13.73 22.01 -6.86
N PRO A 226 13.38 23.03 -7.67
CA PRO A 226 12.03 23.20 -8.19
C PRO A 226 11.46 21.96 -8.89
N PHE A 227 12.31 21.27 -9.66
CA PHE A 227 11.93 20.02 -10.32
C PHE A 227 11.67 18.91 -9.31
N GLY A 228 12.60 18.67 -8.38
CA GLY A 228 12.47 17.60 -7.39
C GLY A 228 11.23 17.76 -6.51
N TYR A 229 11.00 18.97 -5.98
CA TYR A 229 9.79 19.30 -5.21
C TYR A 229 8.51 19.06 -6.02
N SER A 230 8.44 19.59 -7.24
CA SER A 230 7.25 19.45 -8.09
C SER A 230 7.04 18.00 -8.54
N ALA A 231 8.11 17.26 -8.83
CA ALA A 231 8.05 15.86 -9.21
C ALA A 231 7.52 14.98 -8.07
N ASP A 232 7.90 15.27 -6.82
CA ASP A 232 7.38 14.56 -5.64
C ASP A 232 5.86 14.77 -5.47
N MET A 233 5.40 16.00 -5.65
CA MET A 233 3.97 16.36 -5.64
C MET A 233 3.15 15.57 -6.67
N PHE A 234 3.64 15.41 -7.91
CA PHE A 234 2.86 14.77 -8.98
C PHE A 234 2.93 13.24 -9.01
N THR A 235 3.92 12.63 -8.39
CA THR A 235 4.01 11.16 -8.34
C THR A 235 4.39 10.68 -6.93
N PRO A 236 3.51 10.89 -5.94
CA PRO A 236 3.79 10.51 -4.56
C PRO A 236 3.81 8.99 -4.41
N LEU A 237 4.38 8.50 -3.29
CA LEU A 237 4.25 7.11 -2.83
C LEU A 237 4.82 6.02 -3.78
N ARG A 238 5.87 6.30 -4.54
CA ARG A 238 6.46 5.35 -5.51
C ARG A 238 6.78 3.98 -4.91
N ALA A 239 7.78 3.89 -4.03
CA ALA A 239 8.22 2.60 -3.51
C ALA A 239 7.18 1.98 -2.56
N SER A 240 6.51 2.82 -1.77
CA SER A 240 5.50 2.40 -0.79
C SER A 240 4.26 1.78 -1.44
N LEU A 241 3.86 2.24 -2.64
CA LEU A 241 2.72 1.69 -3.35
C LEU A 241 3.01 0.28 -3.88
N LEU A 242 4.16 0.05 -4.52
CA LEU A 242 4.55 -1.30 -4.94
C LEU A 242 4.74 -2.22 -3.74
N ALA A 243 5.39 -1.76 -2.67
CA ALA A 243 5.54 -2.54 -1.44
C ALA A 243 4.17 -2.92 -0.84
N SER A 244 3.21 -1.99 -0.81
CA SER A 244 1.84 -2.25 -0.35
C SER A 244 1.14 -3.28 -1.23
N TYR A 245 1.37 -3.24 -2.54
CA TYR A 245 0.87 -4.24 -3.48
C TYR A 245 1.45 -5.64 -3.22
N LEU A 246 2.77 -5.75 -3.08
CA LEU A 246 3.43 -7.03 -2.77
C LEU A 246 3.00 -7.56 -1.40
N ALA A 247 2.85 -6.69 -0.40
CA ALA A 247 2.33 -7.07 0.91
C ALA A 247 0.91 -7.64 0.82
N ASN A 248 0.02 -7.03 0.03
CA ASN A 248 -1.32 -7.55 -0.14
C ASN A 248 -1.32 -8.94 -0.82
N ARG A 249 -0.52 -9.11 -1.89
CA ARG A 249 -0.30 -10.41 -2.54
C ARG A 249 0.22 -11.46 -1.56
N ALA A 250 1.23 -11.12 -0.76
CA ALA A 250 1.83 -12.02 0.23
C ALA A 250 0.81 -12.43 1.29
N ARG A 251 0.03 -11.48 1.81
CA ARG A 251 -1.06 -11.71 2.77
C ARG A 251 -2.12 -12.67 2.23
N ARG A 252 -2.60 -12.48 1.00
CA ARG A 252 -3.57 -13.41 0.39
C ARG A 252 -3.02 -14.82 0.25
N ARG A 253 -1.78 -14.96 -0.23
CA ARG A 253 -1.10 -16.27 -0.37
C ARG A 253 -0.91 -16.96 0.98
N LEU A 254 -0.54 -16.22 2.02
CA LEU A 254 -0.47 -16.72 3.38
C LEU A 254 -1.83 -17.21 3.88
N ILE A 255 -2.91 -16.44 3.68
CA ILE A 255 -4.27 -16.87 4.05
C ILE A 255 -4.66 -18.16 3.31
N ILE A 256 -4.44 -18.23 1.99
CA ILE A 256 -4.71 -19.43 1.18
C ILE A 256 -3.97 -20.65 1.77
N ALA A 257 -2.68 -20.49 2.06
CA ALA A 257 -1.87 -21.56 2.63
C ALA A 257 -2.37 -21.97 4.03
N HIS A 258 -2.72 -21.03 4.91
CA HIS A 258 -3.32 -21.32 6.22
C HIS A 258 -4.63 -22.10 6.10
N LEU A 259 -5.53 -21.69 5.21
CA LEU A 259 -6.80 -22.38 4.93
C LEU A 259 -6.54 -23.80 4.44
N MET A 260 -5.61 -23.97 3.50
CA MET A 260 -5.30 -25.29 2.92
C MET A 260 -4.54 -26.21 3.88
N LEU A 261 -3.71 -25.67 4.77
CA LEU A 261 -3.11 -26.43 5.88
C LEU A 261 -4.18 -26.93 6.85
N ARG A 262 -5.20 -26.11 7.15
CA ARG A 262 -6.35 -26.53 7.97
C ARG A 262 -7.13 -27.66 7.30
N VAL A 263 -7.41 -27.54 6.00
CA VAL A 263 -8.05 -28.60 5.20
C VAL A 263 -7.23 -29.89 5.25
N TYR A 264 -5.92 -29.80 5.01
CA TYR A 264 -5.03 -30.96 5.01
C TYR A 264 -5.04 -31.65 6.38
N ARG A 265 -4.90 -30.90 7.48
CA ARG A 265 -4.91 -31.45 8.84
C ARG A 265 -6.23 -32.12 9.19
N LEU A 266 -7.37 -31.52 8.81
CA LEU A 266 -8.68 -32.12 9.05
C LEU A 266 -8.88 -33.45 8.29
N GLN A 267 -8.25 -33.60 7.13
CA GLN A 267 -8.35 -34.81 6.30
C GLN A 267 -7.36 -35.91 6.70
N HIS A 268 -6.15 -35.54 7.13
CA HIS A 268 -5.04 -36.49 7.34
C HIS A 268 -4.64 -36.64 8.82
N GLY A 269 -5.18 -35.80 9.72
CA GLY A 269 -4.85 -35.78 11.14
C GLY A 269 -3.60 -34.97 11.51
N ASP A 270 -2.74 -34.65 10.55
CA ASP A 270 -1.48 -33.94 10.76
C ASP A 270 -1.19 -32.92 9.63
N TYR A 271 -0.26 -31.99 9.85
CA TYR A 271 0.21 -31.05 8.82
C TYR A 271 1.20 -31.69 7.85
N PRO A 272 1.23 -31.28 6.57
CA PRO A 272 2.14 -31.85 5.59
C PRO A 272 3.59 -31.47 5.92
N SER A 273 4.54 -32.30 5.46
CA SER A 273 5.98 -31.99 5.60
C SER A 273 6.41 -30.77 4.78
N THR A 274 5.72 -30.46 3.68
CA THR A 274 6.02 -29.33 2.79
C THR A 274 4.74 -28.66 2.26
N LEU A 275 4.83 -27.40 1.81
CA LEU A 275 3.70 -26.69 1.22
C LEU A 275 3.25 -27.28 -0.13
N HIS A 276 4.13 -27.97 -0.86
CA HIS A 276 3.76 -28.60 -2.15
C HIS A 276 2.65 -29.65 -2.01
N ALA A 277 2.50 -30.29 -0.86
CA ALA A 277 1.40 -31.21 -0.60
C ALA A 277 0.02 -30.55 -0.71
N LEU A 278 -0.05 -29.22 -0.56
CA LEU A 278 -1.27 -28.43 -0.71
C LEU A 278 -1.67 -28.20 -2.17
N ARG A 279 -0.78 -28.49 -3.13
CA ARG A 279 -0.98 -28.30 -4.58
C ARG A 279 -1.39 -26.87 -4.94
N LEU A 280 -0.70 -25.89 -4.35
CA LEU A 280 -0.93 -24.46 -4.56
C LEU A 280 -0.09 -23.85 -5.71
N GLU A 281 0.66 -24.68 -6.44
CA GLU A 281 1.47 -24.26 -7.60
C GLU A 281 2.35 -23.04 -7.27
N GLU A 282 2.36 -21.99 -8.09
CA GLU A 282 3.15 -20.77 -7.90
C GLU A 282 2.72 -19.90 -6.71
N LEU A 283 1.59 -20.21 -6.06
CA LEU A 283 1.08 -19.42 -4.94
C LEU A 283 1.80 -19.71 -3.62
N VAL A 284 2.65 -20.74 -3.57
CA VAL A 284 3.60 -20.92 -2.46
C VAL A 284 4.80 -19.98 -2.58
N ILE A 285 4.98 -19.30 -3.72
CA ILE A 285 6.08 -18.35 -3.90
C ILE A 285 5.75 -17.03 -3.20
N ASP A 286 6.67 -16.57 -2.37
CA ASP A 286 6.63 -15.31 -1.67
C ASP A 286 6.89 -14.13 -2.64
N PRO A 287 5.97 -13.15 -2.72
CA PRO A 287 6.15 -11.98 -3.57
C PRO A 287 7.43 -11.17 -3.31
N PHE A 288 7.92 -11.15 -2.07
CA PHE A 288 9.06 -10.34 -1.68
C PHE A 288 10.42 -11.00 -1.93
N SER A 289 10.56 -12.30 -1.68
CA SER A 289 11.82 -13.02 -1.91
C SER A 289 11.91 -13.69 -3.27
N GLY A 290 10.76 -13.99 -3.91
CA GLY A 290 10.71 -14.84 -5.11
C GLY A 290 11.01 -16.31 -4.83
N ARG A 291 11.14 -16.70 -3.56
CA ARG A 291 11.33 -18.08 -3.09
C ARG A 291 10.04 -18.60 -2.47
N GLU A 292 10.01 -19.86 -2.03
CA GLU A 292 8.85 -20.36 -1.29
C GLU A 292 8.65 -19.60 0.03
N LEU A 293 7.38 -19.39 0.41
CA LEU A 293 6.97 -18.93 1.74
C LEU A 293 7.63 -19.82 2.80
N VAL A 294 8.09 -19.21 3.87
CA VAL A 294 8.79 -19.96 4.92
C VAL A 294 7.77 -20.75 5.72
N TYR A 295 7.81 -22.07 5.62
CA TYR A 295 6.96 -23.00 6.35
C TYR A 295 7.80 -23.96 7.20
N LYS A 296 7.50 -24.02 8.50
CA LYS A 296 8.18 -24.91 9.44
C LYS A 296 7.19 -25.58 10.37
N ARG A 297 7.19 -26.91 10.41
CA ARG A 297 6.42 -27.68 11.41
C ARG A 297 7.03 -27.52 12.80
N GLU A 298 6.18 -27.36 13.80
CA GLU A 298 6.53 -27.22 15.20
C GLU A 298 5.57 -28.07 16.04
N GLY A 299 5.77 -29.40 16.00
CA GLY A 299 4.88 -30.36 16.67
C GLY A 299 3.47 -30.35 16.06
N ASP A 300 2.48 -30.01 16.88
CA ASP A 300 1.06 -29.87 16.51
C ASP A 300 0.70 -28.49 15.93
N ARG A 301 1.71 -27.63 15.75
CA ARG A 301 1.64 -26.30 15.16
C ARG A 301 2.59 -26.16 13.98
N TYR A 302 2.57 -24.99 13.35
CA TYR A 302 3.52 -24.60 12.33
C TYR A 302 3.77 -23.10 12.39
N ARG A 303 4.90 -22.68 11.82
CA ARG A 303 5.18 -21.31 11.45
C ARG A 303 5.03 -21.17 9.93
N LEU A 304 4.40 -20.09 9.49
CA LEU A 304 4.20 -19.74 8.09
C LEU A 304 4.29 -18.23 7.92
N TYR A 305 5.19 -17.74 7.06
CA TYR A 305 5.42 -16.31 6.86
C TYR A 305 6.09 -15.98 5.52
N SER A 306 6.02 -14.70 5.16
CA SER A 306 6.80 -14.07 4.08
C SER A 306 7.91 -13.23 4.71
N VAL A 307 9.05 -13.07 4.04
CA VAL A 307 10.19 -12.28 4.56
C VAL A 307 9.95 -10.77 4.52
N GLY A 308 8.81 -10.32 3.98
CA GLY A 308 8.46 -8.90 3.99
C GLY A 308 9.33 -8.01 3.10
N ARG A 309 9.16 -6.69 3.27
CA ARG A 309 9.67 -5.69 2.33
C ARG A 309 11.20 -5.57 2.33
N ASP A 310 11.85 -5.74 3.47
CA ASP A 310 13.31 -5.69 3.57
C ASP A 310 14.01 -6.94 2.97
N GLY A 311 13.24 -8.01 2.71
CA GLY A 311 13.71 -9.24 2.11
C GLY A 311 14.62 -10.07 3.00
N LYS A 312 14.71 -9.75 4.30
CA LYS A 312 15.53 -10.47 5.28
C LYS A 312 14.64 -11.40 6.08
N ASP A 313 15.12 -12.62 6.30
CA ASP A 313 14.41 -13.58 7.14
C ASP A 313 14.72 -13.28 8.62
N ASP A 314 13.74 -12.71 9.33
CA ASP A 314 13.83 -12.43 10.76
C ASP A 314 13.36 -13.63 11.63
N GLY A 315 13.11 -14.78 11.01
CA GLY A 315 12.72 -16.03 11.64
C GLY A 315 11.24 -16.14 12.00
N GLY A 316 10.40 -15.22 11.50
CA GLY A 316 8.98 -15.08 11.82
C GLY A 316 8.74 -14.86 13.30
N ARG A 317 9.59 -14.04 13.94
CA ARG A 317 9.55 -13.79 15.39
C ARG A 317 8.46 -12.77 15.74
N ARG A 318 7.81 -12.97 16.88
CA ARG A 318 6.99 -11.96 17.53
C ARG A 318 7.90 -11.07 18.39
N PRO A 319 8.06 -9.76 18.11
CA PRO A 319 8.71 -8.85 19.04
C PRO A 319 7.92 -8.86 20.36
N GLN A 320 8.60 -9.00 21.50
CA GLN A 320 7.90 -8.92 22.79
C GLN A 320 7.49 -7.47 23.09
N PRO A 321 6.38 -7.23 23.81
CA PRO A 321 6.03 -5.88 24.26
C PRO A 321 7.19 -5.30 25.11
N GLY A 322 7.78 -4.19 24.65
CA GLY A 322 8.94 -3.54 25.28
C GLY A 322 10.29 -3.84 24.62
N GLU A 323 10.33 -4.73 23.62
CA GLU A 323 11.51 -4.96 22.78
C GLU A 323 11.61 -3.82 21.75
N HIS A 324 12.12 -2.67 22.18
CA HIS A 324 12.64 -1.69 21.24
C HIS A 324 13.87 -2.33 20.59
N SER A 325 13.88 -2.43 19.26
CA SER A 325 15.06 -2.82 18.49
C SER A 325 16.12 -1.71 18.62
N VAL A 326 16.81 -1.66 19.77
CA VAL A 326 17.78 -0.59 20.10
C VAL A 326 19.12 -0.78 19.39
N GLU A 327 19.42 -1.95 18.81
CA GLU A 327 20.80 -2.23 18.34
C GLU A 327 21.01 -2.33 16.81
N SER A 328 20.02 -2.10 15.95
CA SER A 328 20.28 -2.13 14.50
C SER A 328 19.37 -1.28 13.59
N GLY A 329 18.44 -0.49 14.13
CA GLY A 329 17.61 0.42 13.32
C GLY A 329 16.72 -0.27 12.27
N THR A 330 16.69 -1.60 12.21
CA THR A 330 15.87 -2.38 11.27
C THR A 330 14.76 -3.04 12.08
N ARG A 331 13.53 -2.56 11.92
CA ARG A 331 12.34 -3.21 12.47
C ARG A 331 12.08 -4.47 11.66
N ALA A 332 11.86 -5.61 12.31
CA ALA A 332 11.56 -6.85 11.58
C ALA A 332 10.34 -6.65 10.67
N GLU A 333 10.45 -7.03 9.40
CA GLU A 333 9.42 -6.80 8.38
C GLU A 333 8.72 -8.08 7.89
N ASP A 334 9.14 -9.24 8.40
CA ASP A 334 8.47 -10.53 8.18
C ASP A 334 6.95 -10.40 8.33
N LEU A 335 6.21 -10.75 7.27
CA LEU A 335 4.75 -10.76 7.29
C LEU A 335 4.25 -12.12 7.73
N PHE A 336 3.56 -12.16 8.87
CA PHE A 336 2.97 -13.40 9.37
C PHE A 336 1.59 -13.19 9.96
N LEU A 337 0.82 -14.28 9.98
CA LEU A 337 -0.54 -14.28 10.47
C LEU A 337 -0.60 -14.78 11.91
N SER A 338 -1.14 -13.97 12.81
CA SER A 338 -1.41 -14.34 14.19
C SER A 338 -2.92 -14.35 14.47
N ARG A 339 -3.32 -14.92 15.62
CA ARG A 339 -4.72 -14.82 16.09
C ARG A 339 -5.18 -13.38 16.32
N GLU A 340 -4.24 -12.46 16.55
CA GLU A 340 -4.52 -11.02 16.72
C GLU A 340 -4.51 -10.26 15.37
N GLY A 341 -4.30 -10.96 14.25
CA GLY A 341 -4.22 -10.39 12.91
C GLY A 341 -2.80 -10.39 12.33
N TRP A 342 -2.63 -9.61 11.27
CA TRP A 342 -1.34 -9.40 10.58
C TRP A 342 -0.34 -8.73 11.51
N ARG A 343 0.89 -9.25 11.50
CA ARG A 343 2.05 -8.61 12.11
C ARG A 343 3.12 -8.43 11.07
#